data_AF-A0A7H8NG16-F1
#
_entry.id   AF-A0A7H8NG16-F1
#
_cell.length_a   1.000
_cell.length_b   1.000
_cell.length_c   1.000
_cell.angle_alpha   90.00
_cell.angle_beta   90.00
_cell.angle_gamma   90.00
#
_symmetry.space_group_name_H-M   'P 1'
#
loop_
_entity.id
_entity.type
_entity.pdbx_description
1 polymer ?
#
loop_
_entity_poly.entity_id
_entity_poly.type
_entity_poly.pdbx_seq_one_letter_code
_entity_poly.pdbx_strand_id
1 'polypeptide(L)' 'MPEPGSKKYDTRRARLRKDAERSGVSDQDANEAANETLRQDPEYRSRGPRTERGRGPKGERPKDTD' A
#
# COMPACT_ATOMS: atom_id res chain seq x y z
N MET A 1 -8.82 -0.54 8.02
CA MET A 1 -7.80 -0.71 6.98
C MET A 1 -6.51 -0.11 7.50
N PRO A 2 -5.47 -0.93 7.76
CA PRO A 2 -4.18 -0.43 8.17
C PRO A 2 -3.55 0.35 7.01
N GLU A 3 -3.14 1.59 7.24
CA GLU A 3 -2.45 2.40 6.22
C GLU A 3 -0.97 2.00 6.14
N PRO A 4 -0.30 2.23 4.99
CA PRO A 4 1.15 2.14 4.89
C PRO A 4 1.84 2.90 6.03
N GLY A 5 2.79 2.24 6.71
CA GLY A 5 3.48 2.77 7.90
C GLY A 5 2.77 2.54 9.24
N SER A 6 1.59 1.90 9.24
CA SER A 6 0.99 1.40 10.48
C SER A 6 1.59 0.05 10.90
N LYS A 7 1.69 -0.21 12.20
CA LYS A 7 2.22 -1.48 12.74
C LYS A 7 1.58 -2.72 12.12
N LYS A 8 0.25 -2.71 11.93
CA LYS A 8 -0.48 -3.83 11.31
C LYS A 8 -0.11 -4.01 9.83
N TYR A 9 0.01 -2.91 9.08
CA TYR A 9 0.47 -2.94 7.69
C TYR A 9 1.88 -3.50 7.58
N ASP A 10 2.83 -2.97 8.37
CA ASP A 10 4.23 -3.40 8.32
C ASP A 10 4.40 -4.86 8.74
N THR A 11 3.61 -5.33 9.71
CA THR A 11 3.58 -6.75 10.10
C THR A 11 3.11 -7.63 8.94
N ARG A 12 2.07 -7.22 8.22
CA ARG A 12 1.58 -7.97 7.06
C ARG A 12 2.59 -7.96 5.91
N ARG A 13 3.20 -6.80 5.62
CA ARG A 13 4.27 -6.67 4.60
C ARG A 13 5.43 -7.60 4.90
N ALA A 14 5.90 -7.63 6.14
CA ALA A 14 7.01 -8.49 6.55
C ALA A 14 6.70 -9.99 6.39
N ARG A 15 5.46 -10.41 6.68
CA ARG A 15 5.02 -11.80 6.46
C ARG A 15 5.01 -12.16 4.97
N LEU A 16 4.39 -11.31 4.15
CA LEU A 16 4.32 -11.52 2.70
C LEU A 16 5.70 -11.58 2.06
N ARG A 17 6.64 -10.71 2.46
CA ARG A 17 8.03 -10.75 1.97
C ARG A 17 8.69 -12.08 2.32
N LYS A 18 8.56 -12.54 3.56
CA LYS A 18 9.14 -13.81 4.02
C LYS A 18 8.54 -15.02 3.29
N ASP A 19 7.24 -14.98 2.98
CA ASP A 19 6.57 -16.03 2.23
C ASP A 19 7.07 -16.08 0.77
N ALA A 20 7.28 -14.91 0.14
CA ALA A 20 7.86 -14.80 -1.20
C ALA A 20 9.32 -15.29 -1.24
N GLU A 21 10.17 -14.85 -0.30
CA GLU A 21 11.55 -15.36 -0.16
C GLU A 21 11.58 -16.89 -0.02
N ARG A 22 10.68 -17.45 0.79
CA ARG A 22 10.58 -18.90 0.98
C ARG A 22 10.20 -19.63 -0.31
N SER A 23 9.47 -18.99 -1.22
CA SER A 23 9.13 -19.53 -2.53
C SER A 23 10.27 -19.41 -3.56
N GLY A 24 11.43 -18.86 -3.16
CA GLY A 24 12.62 -18.72 -4.02
C GLY A 24 12.73 -17.36 -4.72
N VAL A 25 11.90 -16.39 -4.36
CA VAL A 25 11.96 -15.02 -4.88
C VAL A 25 13.13 -14.27 -4.22
N SER A 26 13.84 -13.45 -4.99
CA SER A 26 14.92 -12.60 -4.45
C SER A 26 14.38 -11.62 -3.40
N ASP A 27 15.22 -11.17 -2.47
CA ASP A 27 14.77 -10.21 -1.44
C ASP A 27 14.20 -8.91 -2.03
N GLN A 28 14.84 -8.39 -3.09
CA GLN A 28 14.38 -7.19 -3.79
C GLN A 28 12.98 -7.41 -4.39
N ASP A 29 12.81 -8.50 -5.13
CA ASP A 29 11.54 -8.82 -5.78
C ASP A 29 10.46 -9.21 -4.75
N ALA A 30 10.83 -9.86 -3.65
CA ALA A 30 9.93 -10.25 -2.57
C ALA A 30 9.34 -9.03 -1.86
N ASN A 31 10.15 -7.98 -1.67
CA ASN A 31 9.68 -6.72 -1.12
C ASN A 31 8.71 -6.02 -2.08
N GLU A 32 8.99 -6.03 -3.38
CA GLU A 32 8.10 -5.46 -4.39
C GLU A 32 6.77 -6.22 -4.47
N ALA A 33 6.81 -7.55 -4.55
CA ALA A 33 5.64 -8.43 -4.57
C ALA A 33 4.76 -8.25 -3.30
N ALA A 34 5.39 -8.13 -2.13
CA ALA A 34 4.66 -7.88 -0.88
C ALA A 34 3.93 -6.52 -0.89
N ASN A 35 4.58 -5.46 -1.40
CA ASN A 35 3.96 -4.15 -1.52
C ASN A 35 2.83 -4.15 -2.56
N GLU A 36 3.02 -4.83 -3.69
CA GLU A 36 1.98 -4.96 -4.70
C GLU A 36 0.74 -5.66 -4.17
N THR A 37 0.93 -6.80 -3.48
CA THR A 37 -0.17 -7.55 -2.84
C THR A 37 -0.99 -6.67 -1.90
N LEU A 38 -0.33 -5.86 -1.07
CA LEU A 38 -1.01 -4.96 -0.13
C LEU A 38 -1.75 -3.79 -0.81
N ARG A 39 -1.26 -3.31 -1.96
CA ARG A 39 -1.96 -2.28 -2.75
C ARG A 39 -3.21 -2.83 -3.43
N GLN A 40 -3.17 -4.10 -3.84
CA GLN A 40 -4.30 -4.77 -4.48
C GLN A 40 -5.39 -5.12 -3.47
N ASP A 41 -5.02 -5.52 -2.24
CA ASP A 41 -5.97 -5.89 -1.18
C ASP A 41 -6.80 -4.68 -0.69
N PRO A 42 -8.15 -4.70 -0.83
CA PRO A 42 -9.02 -3.64 -0.35
C PRO A 42 -8.90 -3.35 1.16
N GLU A 43 -8.45 -4.33 1.96
CA GLU A 43 -8.25 -4.16 3.40
C GLU A 43 -7.00 -3.33 3.74
N TYR A 44 -5.99 -3.36 2.88
CA TYR A 44 -4.69 -2.72 3.11
C TYR A 44 -4.39 -1.57 2.14
N ARG A 45 -5.23 -1.40 1.11
CA ARG A 45 -5.15 -0.25 0.21
C ARG A 45 -5.31 1.05 0.97
N SER A 46 -4.39 1.98 0.74
CA SER A 46 -4.50 3.32 1.31
C SER A 46 -5.76 4.01 0.81
N ARG A 47 -6.49 4.67 1.72
CA ARG A 47 -7.64 5.50 1.36
C ARG A 47 -7.24 6.87 0.81
N GLY A 48 -5.94 7.10 0.65
CA GLY A 48 -5.40 8.38 0.28
C GLY A 48 -5.42 9.38 1.45
N PRO A 49 -5.24 10.66 1.14
CA PRO A 49 -5.04 11.68 2.16
C PRO A 49 -6.30 11.91 3.00
N ARG A 50 -6.13 11.90 4.33
CA ARG A 50 -7.22 12.07 5.31
C ARG A 50 -7.78 13.49 5.38
N THR A 51 -7.10 14.46 4.77
CA THR A 51 -7.49 15.87 4.79
C THR A 51 -7.45 16.45 3.38
N GLU A 52 -8.22 17.51 3.17
CA GLU A 52 -8.23 18.23 1.88
C GLU A 52 -6.85 18.75 1.47
N ARG A 53 -6.00 19.12 2.44
CA ARG A 53 -4.65 19.61 2.16
C ARG A 53 -3.74 18.54 1.55
N GLY A 54 -3.97 17.28 1.87
CA GLY A 54 -3.15 16.17 1.37
C GLY A 54 -3.51 15.72 -0.06
N ARG A 55 -4.64 16.15 -0.63
CA ARG A 55 -5.12 15.73 -1.97
C ARG A 55 -4.36 16.36 -3.15
N GLY A 56 -3.23 17.02 -2.92
CA GLY A 56 -2.52 17.76 -3.96
C GLY A 56 -3.20 19.10 -4.32
N PRO A 57 -2.64 19.87 -5.27
CA PRO A 57 -3.16 21.19 -5.65
C PRO A 57 -4.59 21.11 -6.17
N LYS A 58 -5.45 22.06 -5.78
CA LYS A 58 -6.89 22.04 -6.10
C LYS A 58 -7.18 21.90 -7.61
N GLY A 59 -6.34 22.47 -8.47
CA GLY A 59 -6.51 22.46 -9.93
C GLY A 59 -6.14 21.13 -10.61
N GLU A 60 -5.35 20.26 -9.97
CA GLU A 60 -4.95 18.95 -10.51
C GLU A 60 -5.82 17.80 -9.97
N ARG A 61 -6.76 18.12 -9.07
CA ARG A 61 -7.68 17.12 -8.53
C ARG A 61 -8.68 16.70 -9.62
N PRO A 62 -9.03 15.41 -9.71
CA PRO A 62 -10.13 14.99 -10.56
C PRO A 62 -11.36 15.79 -10.15
N LYS A 63 -11.99 16.48 -11.11
CA LYS A 63 -13.25 17.18 -10.86
C LYS A 63 -14.28 16.11 -10.54
N ASP A 64 -14.89 16.19 -9.36
CA ASP A 64 -16.07 15.39 -9.03
C ASP A 64 -17.17 15.82 -10.02
N THR A 65 -17.30 15.09 -11.13
CA THR A 65 -18.54 15.09 -11.91
C THR A 65 -19.54 14.24 -11.14
N ASP A 66 -20.46 14.92 -10.47
CA ASP A 66 -21.73 14.37 -9.96
C ASP A 66 -22.62 13.96 -11.15
#